data_AF-A0A9W6AXV3-F1
#
_entry.id   AF-A0A9W6AXV3-F1
#
_cell.length_a   1.000
_cell.length_b   1.000
_cell.length_c   1.000
_cell.angle_alpha   90.00
_cell.angle_beta   90.00
_cell.angle_gamma   90.00
#
_symmetry.space_group_name_H-M   'P 1'
#
loop_
_entity.id
_entity.type
_entity.pdbx_description
1 polymer ?
#
loop_
_entity_poly.entity_id
_entity_poly.type
_entity_poly.pdbx_seq_one_letter_code
_entity_poly.pdbx_strand_id
1 'polypeptide(L)'
;MILRSYITWFEDNDYIGLEVAFPGGSTWKIERKIREVEVLHTQDDYEDLNCTSQARATFECSKVAGNGPPTALIKIHMQTATQGPSECAKQADPEIPHLASNEIEALTILTQAKCSSSPYLIDSMNRQQTDGWVLGGYIHYIVMEMLPGVTVCDQYRLMERKERDELREAFKKAWM
;
A
#
# COMPACT_ATOMS: atom_id res chain seq x y z
N MET A 1 -6.47 -23.25 -6.50
CA MET A 1 -7.32 -22.06 -6.69
C MET A 1 -7.48 -21.40 -5.34
N ILE A 2 -6.91 -20.22 -5.15
CA ILE A 2 -7.04 -19.50 -3.88
C ILE A 2 -8.37 -18.76 -3.91
N LEU A 3 -9.27 -19.10 -2.98
CA LEU A 3 -10.54 -18.40 -2.81
C LEU A 3 -10.29 -17.07 -2.09
N ARG A 4 -10.97 -16.01 -2.53
CA ARG A 4 -10.97 -14.74 -1.79
C ARG A 4 -11.53 -14.96 -0.40
N SER A 5 -10.99 -14.24 0.59
CA SER A 5 -11.44 -14.37 1.97
C SER A 5 -12.81 -13.74 2.21
N TYR A 6 -13.21 -12.75 1.37
CA TYR A 6 -14.37 -11.87 1.58
C TYR A 6 -14.34 -11.08 2.89
N ILE A 7 -13.17 -10.99 3.52
CA ILE A 7 -12.92 -10.19 4.72
C ILE A 7 -12.63 -8.75 4.31
N THR A 8 -13.19 -7.79 5.03
CA THR A 8 -12.74 -6.40 5.03
C THR A 8 -11.62 -6.28 6.05
N TRP A 9 -10.39 -6.05 5.59
CA TRP A 9 -9.21 -6.05 6.44
C TRP A 9 -8.96 -4.71 7.12
N PHE A 10 -9.42 -3.62 6.51
CA PHE A 10 -9.22 -2.26 7.03
C PHE A 10 -10.57 -1.57 7.20
N GLU A 11 -11.30 -1.90 8.27
CA GLU A 11 -12.63 -1.34 8.55
C GLU A 11 -12.58 0.18 8.73
N ASP A 12 -13.55 0.89 8.15
CA ASP A 12 -13.52 2.36 8.14
C ASP A 12 -13.59 2.95 9.56
N ASN A 13 -14.29 2.27 10.48
CA ASN A 13 -14.40 2.69 11.88
C ASN A 13 -13.06 2.65 12.64
N ASP A 14 -12.12 1.83 12.19
CA ASP A 14 -10.83 1.65 12.87
C ASP A 14 -9.76 2.59 12.31
N TYR A 15 -9.89 2.99 11.03
CA TYR A 15 -8.86 3.75 10.32
C TYR A 15 -9.27 5.19 10.02
N ILE A 16 -10.52 5.48 9.68
CA ILE A 16 -10.92 6.84 9.28
C ILE A 16 -10.91 7.77 10.50
N GLY A 17 -10.22 8.90 10.36
CA GLY A 17 -9.99 9.85 11.43
C GLY A 17 -8.76 9.57 12.29
N LEU A 18 -8.10 8.42 12.11
CA LEU A 18 -6.88 8.07 12.85
C LEU A 18 -5.73 8.99 12.45
N GLU A 19 -5.03 9.53 13.45
CA GLU A 19 -3.78 10.26 13.27
C GLU A 19 -2.59 9.32 13.44
N VAL A 20 -1.78 9.20 12.41
CA VAL A 20 -0.60 8.33 12.38
C VAL A 20 0.65 9.20 12.36
N ALA A 21 1.42 9.13 13.46
CA ALA A 21 2.73 9.76 13.56
C ALA A 21 3.83 8.82 13.05
N PHE A 22 4.75 9.38 12.26
CA PHE A 22 5.85 8.66 11.63
C PHE A 22 7.22 9.08 12.20
N PRO A 23 8.23 8.20 12.13
CA PRO A 23 9.56 8.45 12.68
C PRO A 23 10.27 9.67 12.08
N GLY A 24 10.00 10.03 10.82
CA GLY A 24 10.55 11.24 10.18
C GLY A 24 9.95 12.55 10.70
N GLY A 25 9.02 12.49 11.66
CA GLY A 25 8.40 13.66 12.31
C GLY A 25 7.17 14.18 11.59
N SER A 26 6.63 13.44 10.63
CA SER A 26 5.37 13.75 9.97
C SER A 26 4.19 13.07 10.66
N THR A 27 3.04 13.74 10.71
CA THR A 27 1.79 13.19 11.25
C THR A 27 0.66 13.42 10.25
N TRP A 28 -0.10 12.38 9.98
CA TRP A 28 -1.12 12.35 8.94
C TRP A 28 -2.42 11.79 9.48
N LYS A 29 -3.53 12.43 9.13
CA LYS A 29 -4.87 11.98 9.46
C LYS A 29 -5.46 11.23 8.28
N ILE A 30 -5.93 10.01 8.50
CA ILE A 30 -6.59 9.20 7.48
C ILE A 30 -8.00 9.76 7.23
N GLU A 31 -8.32 10.11 5.98
CA GLU A 31 -9.59 10.75 5.62
C GLU A 31 -10.57 9.79 4.93
N ARG A 32 -10.07 9.00 3.97
CA ARG A 32 -10.89 7.99 3.27
C ARG A 32 -10.05 6.88 2.68
N LYS A 33 -10.66 5.70 2.56
CA LYS A 33 -10.08 4.55 1.85
C LYS A 33 -10.28 4.71 0.35
N ILE A 34 -9.20 4.60 -0.42
CA ILE A 34 -9.23 4.62 -1.90
C ILE A 34 -9.40 3.22 -2.43
N ARG A 35 -8.63 2.27 -1.88
CA ARG A 35 -8.61 0.89 -2.35
C ARG A 35 -8.17 -0.05 -1.25
N GLU A 36 -8.72 -1.25 -1.30
CA GLU A 36 -8.26 -2.40 -0.53
C GLU A 36 -8.06 -3.59 -1.47
N VAL A 37 -7.04 -4.39 -1.20
CA VAL A 37 -6.77 -5.63 -1.92
C VAL A 37 -6.11 -6.63 -0.99
N GLU A 38 -6.50 -7.90 -1.12
CA GLU A 38 -5.80 -9.00 -0.49
C GLU A 38 -4.89 -9.72 -1.49
N VAL A 39 -3.75 -10.18 -1.00
CA VAL A 39 -2.82 -11.06 -1.71
C VAL A 39 -2.65 -12.27 -0.84
N LEU A 40 -3.20 -13.38 -1.31
CA LEU A 40 -3.10 -14.65 -0.64
C LEU A 40 -2.02 -15.48 -1.35
N HIS A 41 -1.12 -16.01 -0.54
CA HIS A 41 -0.02 -16.88 -0.94
C HIS A 41 -0.27 -18.30 -0.44
N THR A 42 0.21 -19.27 -1.20
CA THR A 42 0.18 -20.68 -0.81
C THR A 42 1.32 -20.99 0.17
N GLN A 43 1.31 -22.20 0.74
CA GLN A 43 2.43 -22.68 1.55
C GLN A 43 3.72 -22.78 0.71
N ASP A 44 3.61 -23.27 -0.53
CA ASP A 44 4.73 -23.37 -1.46
C ASP A 44 5.35 -21.98 -1.74
N ASP A 45 4.52 -20.94 -1.92
CA ASP A 45 5.02 -19.55 -2.10
C ASP A 45 5.82 -19.05 -0.90
N TYR A 46 5.43 -19.46 0.32
CA TYR A 46 6.18 -19.13 1.52
C TYR A 46 7.50 -19.90 1.59
N GLU A 47 7.49 -21.20 1.32
CA GLU A 47 8.67 -22.06 1.38
C GLU A 47 9.71 -21.71 0.30
N ASP A 48 9.26 -21.35 -0.91
CA ASP A 48 10.13 -21.05 -2.05
C ASP A 48 10.58 -19.58 -2.10
N LEU A 49 9.71 -18.64 -1.71
CA LEU A 49 9.91 -17.20 -1.95
C LEU A 49 9.78 -16.34 -0.69
N ASN A 50 9.60 -16.94 0.49
CA ASN A 50 9.33 -16.25 1.75
C ASN A 50 8.19 -15.23 1.65
N CYS A 51 7.16 -15.55 0.85
CA CYS A 51 6.04 -14.68 0.60
C CYS A 51 4.90 -14.96 1.58
N THR A 52 4.66 -14.04 2.51
CA THR A 52 3.53 -14.10 3.45
C THR A 52 2.27 -13.50 2.81
N SER A 53 1.11 -14.09 3.10
CA SER A 53 -0.18 -13.48 2.73
C SER A 53 -0.34 -12.11 3.38
N GLN A 54 -0.92 -11.17 2.65
CA GLN A 54 -1.10 -9.80 3.14
C GLN A 54 -2.37 -9.13 2.62
N ALA A 55 -2.90 -8.23 3.42
CA ALA A 55 -3.87 -7.23 3.01
C ALA A 55 -3.15 -5.90 2.76
N ARG A 56 -3.58 -5.18 1.72
CA ARG A 56 -3.05 -3.87 1.36
C ARG A 56 -4.19 -2.90 1.19
N ALA A 57 -4.08 -1.74 1.85
CA ALA A 57 -5.01 -0.64 1.64
C ALA A 57 -4.26 0.64 1.30
N THR A 58 -4.90 1.49 0.52
CA THR A 58 -4.43 2.84 0.20
C THR A 58 -5.49 3.83 0.64
N PHE A 59 -5.06 4.83 1.39
CA PHE A 59 -5.89 5.87 1.98
C PHE A 59 -5.44 7.24 1.48
N GLU A 60 -6.39 8.14 1.33
CA GLU A 60 -6.12 9.58 1.27
C GLU A 60 -5.97 10.12 2.69
N CYS A 61 -5.01 11.01 2.89
CA CYS A 61 -4.71 11.59 4.18
C CYS A 61 -4.49 13.10 4.11
N SER A 62 -4.84 13.80 5.18
CA SER A 62 -4.55 15.21 5.38
C SER A 62 -3.36 15.38 6.34
N LYS A 63 -2.55 16.41 6.09
CA LYS A 63 -1.38 16.69 6.93
C LYS A 63 -1.80 17.31 8.26
N VAL A 64 -1.34 16.71 9.36
CA VAL A 64 -1.50 17.26 10.73
C VAL A 64 -0.25 18.01 11.15
N ALA A 65 0.93 17.42 10.93
CA ALA A 65 2.23 18.01 11.30
C ALA A 65 3.36 17.54 10.37
N GLY A 66 4.48 18.28 10.40
CA GLY A 66 5.70 17.97 9.66
C GLY A 66 5.78 18.63 8.26
N ASN A 67 6.81 18.25 7.52
CA ASN A 67 7.06 18.72 6.15
C ASN A 67 6.26 17.90 5.14
N GLY A 68 5.95 18.51 3.99
CA GLY A 68 5.23 17.85 2.89
C GLY A 68 3.99 18.58 2.42
N PRO A 69 3.29 18.05 1.41
CA PRO A 69 2.06 18.61 0.85
C PRO A 69 0.91 18.63 1.88
N PRO A 70 -0.18 19.39 1.63
CA PRO A 70 -1.37 19.39 2.50
C PRO A 70 -2.12 18.05 2.49
N THR A 71 -2.01 17.29 1.41
CA THR A 71 -2.61 15.96 1.23
C THR A 71 -1.57 14.95 0.76
N ALA A 72 -1.72 13.69 1.17
CA ALA A 72 -0.84 12.59 0.82
C ALA A 72 -1.61 11.28 0.71
N LEU A 73 -0.92 10.22 0.28
CA LEU A 73 -1.41 8.85 0.33
C LEU A 73 -0.70 8.08 1.43
N ILE A 74 -1.45 7.33 2.22
CA ILE A 74 -0.90 6.28 3.08
C ILE A 74 -1.24 4.93 2.46
N LYS A 75 -0.21 4.14 2.17
CA LYS A 75 -0.37 2.72 1.85
C LYS A 75 0.00 1.88 3.07
N ILE A 76 -0.88 0.97 3.44
CA ILE A 76 -0.69 0.04 4.56
C ILE A 76 -0.56 -1.36 4.01
N HIS A 77 0.48 -2.08 4.43
CA HIS A 77 0.70 -3.50 4.17
C HIS A 77 0.60 -4.24 5.50
N MET A 78 -0.35 -5.15 5.63
CA MET A 78 -0.59 -5.89 6.87
C MET A 78 -0.51 -7.39 6.59
N GLN A 79 0.28 -8.12 7.38
CA GLN A 79 0.31 -9.57 7.28
C GLN A 79 -1.07 -10.16 7.63
N THR A 80 -1.50 -11.13 6.83
CA THR A 80 -2.74 -11.89 7.02
C THR A 80 -2.42 -13.37 7.11
N ALA A 81 -3.26 -14.12 7.79
CA ALA A 81 -3.08 -15.56 7.89
C ALA A 81 -3.52 -16.28 6.61
N THR A 82 -2.76 -17.30 6.20
CA THR A 82 -3.15 -18.20 5.10
C THR A 82 -4.17 -19.24 5.54
N GLN A 83 -4.28 -19.49 6.83
CA GLN A 83 -5.16 -20.48 7.46
C GLN A 83 -5.96 -19.83 8.59
N GLY A 84 -6.96 -20.55 9.12
CA GLY A 84 -7.88 -20.02 10.13
C GLY A 84 -7.19 -19.52 11.42
N PRO A 85 -7.95 -18.83 12.31
CA PRO A 85 -7.43 -18.03 13.43
C PRO A 85 -6.44 -18.72 14.39
N SER A 86 -6.47 -20.05 14.49
CA SER A 86 -5.66 -20.82 15.45
C SER A 86 -4.19 -20.99 15.07
N GLU A 87 -3.84 -20.85 13.79
CA GLU A 87 -2.46 -21.02 13.30
C GLU A 87 -1.77 -19.67 13.02
N CYS A 88 -2.48 -18.54 13.10
CA CYS A 88 -1.99 -17.21 12.76
C CYS A 88 -0.69 -16.83 13.49
N ALA A 89 -0.63 -17.03 14.82
CA ALA A 89 0.53 -16.61 15.62
C ALA A 89 1.81 -17.39 15.26
N LYS A 90 1.69 -18.62 14.71
CA LYS A 90 2.86 -19.39 14.25
C LYS A 90 3.40 -18.92 12.92
N GLN A 91 2.58 -18.20 12.14
CA GLN A 91 2.95 -17.65 10.84
C GLN A 91 3.50 -16.23 10.93
N ALA A 92 3.52 -15.65 12.13
CA ALA A 92 3.99 -14.28 12.37
C ALA A 92 5.43 -14.12 11.86
N ASP A 93 5.59 -13.22 10.88
CA ASP A 93 6.90 -12.76 10.43
C ASP A 93 7.03 -11.28 10.83
N PRO A 94 7.95 -10.92 11.73
CA PRO A 94 8.13 -9.54 12.15
C PRO A 94 8.88 -8.70 11.11
N GLU A 95 9.50 -9.32 10.10
CA GLU A 95 10.26 -8.61 9.08
C GLU A 95 9.34 -7.83 8.13
N ILE A 96 9.89 -6.76 7.54
CA ILE A 96 9.17 -6.01 6.50
C ILE A 96 8.99 -6.95 5.31
N PRO A 97 7.77 -7.12 4.78
CA PRO A 97 7.56 -8.02 3.65
C PRO A 97 8.36 -7.53 2.45
N HIS A 98 8.87 -8.47 1.66
CA HIS A 98 9.67 -8.18 0.47
C HIS A 98 9.01 -7.14 -0.45
N LEU A 99 7.69 -7.22 -0.62
CA LEU A 99 6.92 -6.27 -1.42
C LEU A 99 6.90 -4.85 -0.87
N ALA A 100 6.82 -4.65 0.46
CA ALA A 100 6.90 -3.30 1.04
C ALA A 100 8.34 -2.78 1.02
N SER A 101 9.32 -3.64 1.28
CA SER A 101 10.74 -3.28 1.23
C SER A 101 11.15 -2.77 -0.16
N ASN A 102 10.81 -3.53 -1.21
CA ASN A 102 11.08 -3.13 -2.60
C ASN A 102 10.37 -1.83 -2.98
N GLU A 103 9.14 -1.62 -2.49
CA GLU A 103 8.39 -0.40 -2.79
C GLU A 103 9.05 0.84 -2.15
N ILE A 104 9.48 0.74 -0.89
CA ILE A 104 10.20 1.83 -0.20
C ILE A 104 11.53 2.11 -0.89
N GLU A 105 12.28 1.07 -1.26
CA GLU A 105 13.56 1.21 -1.96
C GLU A 105 13.37 1.94 -3.29
N ALA A 106 12.42 1.49 -4.12
CA ALA A 106 12.10 2.12 -5.39
C ALA A 106 11.68 3.59 -5.22
N LEU A 107 10.76 3.87 -4.29
CA LEU A 107 10.31 5.24 -4.01
C LEU A 107 11.45 6.11 -3.50
N THR A 108 12.34 5.58 -2.66
CA THR A 108 13.52 6.30 -2.15
C THR A 108 14.43 6.72 -3.30
N ILE A 109 14.78 5.77 -4.17
CA ILE A 109 15.65 6.03 -5.34
C ILE A 109 15.01 7.09 -6.26
N LEU A 110 13.73 6.93 -6.60
CA LEU A 110 13.01 7.83 -7.50
C LEU A 110 12.82 9.23 -6.90
N THR A 111 12.64 9.32 -5.59
CA THR A 111 12.55 10.60 -4.86
C THR A 111 13.89 11.33 -4.86
N GLN A 112 14.99 10.63 -4.56
CA GLN A 112 16.33 11.20 -4.59
C GLN A 112 16.71 11.69 -5.99
N ALA A 113 16.28 10.94 -7.03
CA ALA A 113 16.45 11.34 -8.43
C ALA A 113 15.52 12.48 -8.86
N LYS A 114 14.60 12.95 -8.01
CA LYS A 114 13.58 13.96 -8.32
C LYS A 114 12.76 13.59 -9.56
N CYS A 115 12.41 12.30 -9.68
CA CYS A 115 11.63 11.79 -10.79
C CYS A 115 10.22 12.37 -10.76
N SER A 116 9.87 13.19 -11.75
CA SER A 116 8.53 13.81 -11.85
C SER A 116 7.41 12.83 -12.23
N SER A 117 7.75 11.60 -12.60
CA SER A 117 6.81 10.55 -13.02
C SER A 117 6.49 9.53 -11.92
N SER A 118 7.04 9.73 -10.71
CA SER A 118 6.79 8.90 -9.54
C SER A 118 6.31 9.78 -8.40
N PRO A 119 5.43 9.29 -7.52
CA PRO A 119 5.19 9.99 -6.26
C PRO A 119 6.49 10.01 -5.45
N TYR A 120 6.68 11.09 -4.69
CA TYR A 120 7.77 11.16 -3.72
C TYR A 120 7.43 10.43 -2.43
N LEU A 121 8.43 9.72 -1.88
CA LEU A 121 8.38 9.17 -0.53
C LEU A 121 8.43 10.32 0.47
N ILE A 122 7.47 10.35 1.38
CA ILE A 122 7.40 11.34 2.47
C ILE A 122 7.97 10.73 3.75
N ASP A 123 7.46 9.55 4.15
CA ASP A 123 7.87 8.86 5.37
C ASP A 123 7.48 7.38 5.32
N SER A 124 8.02 6.56 6.20
CA SER A 124 7.61 5.15 6.32
C SER A 124 7.83 4.62 7.73
N MET A 125 7.07 3.59 8.09
CA MET A 125 7.14 3.01 9.43
C MET A 125 6.74 1.54 9.40
N ASN A 126 7.53 0.70 10.05
CA ASN A 126 7.17 -0.69 10.34
C ASN A 126 6.74 -0.83 11.80
N ARG A 127 5.69 -1.60 12.06
CA ARG A 127 5.26 -1.99 13.41
C ARG A 127 4.95 -3.49 13.43
N GLN A 128 4.97 -4.06 14.62
CA GLN A 128 4.39 -5.37 14.86
C GLN A 128 2.91 -5.22 15.19
N GLN A 129 2.09 -6.17 14.72
CA GLN A 129 0.69 -6.29 15.06
C GLN A 129 0.57 -6.79 16.51
N THR A 130 -0.01 -5.94 17.38
CA THR A 130 -0.24 -6.25 18.80
C THR A 130 -1.65 -6.75 19.10
N ASP A 131 -2.60 -6.44 18.22
CA ASP A 131 -4.03 -6.68 18.33
C ASP A 131 -4.65 -7.07 16.98
N GLY A 132 -3.81 -7.31 15.97
CA GLY A 132 -4.22 -7.66 14.61
C GLY A 132 -4.47 -9.16 14.40
N TRP A 133 -4.79 -9.50 13.14
CA TRP A 133 -5.11 -10.86 12.71
C TRP A 133 -3.96 -11.85 12.87
N VAL A 134 -2.72 -11.35 12.78
CA VAL A 134 -1.50 -12.12 12.97
C VAL A 134 -0.70 -11.48 14.10
N LEU A 135 -0.96 -11.90 15.34
CA LEU A 135 -0.22 -11.41 16.50
C LEU A 135 1.28 -11.66 16.32
N GLY A 136 2.07 -10.59 16.41
CA GLY A 136 3.52 -10.61 16.17
C GLY A 136 3.93 -10.48 14.70
N GLY A 137 2.99 -10.53 13.76
CA GLY A 137 3.24 -10.27 12.34
C GLY A 137 3.45 -8.78 12.06
N TYR A 138 3.83 -8.44 10.83
CA TYR A 138 4.10 -7.04 10.49
C TYR A 138 2.85 -6.23 10.13
N ILE A 139 2.94 -4.92 10.33
CA ILE A 139 2.09 -3.91 9.69
C ILE A 139 2.96 -2.70 9.31
N HIS A 140 3.02 -2.40 8.02
CA HIS A 140 3.92 -1.41 7.44
C HIS A 140 3.13 -0.28 6.78
N TYR A 141 3.56 0.95 7.04
CA TYR A 141 2.93 2.17 6.56
C TYR A 141 3.91 2.95 5.70
N ILE A 142 3.47 3.36 4.51
CA ILE A 142 4.23 4.20 3.57
C ILE A 142 3.41 5.45 3.31
N VAL A 143 3.97 6.62 3.63
CA VAL A 143 3.40 7.91 3.24
C VAL A 143 4.10 8.37 1.99
N MET A 144 3.33 8.68 0.96
CA MET A 144 3.85 9.18 -0.32
C MET A 144 2.98 10.30 -0.87
N GLU A 145 3.55 11.08 -1.78
CA GLU A 145 2.84 12.12 -2.50
C GLU A 145 1.59 11.59 -3.19
N MET A 146 0.49 12.36 -3.11
CA MET A 146 -0.71 12.08 -3.90
C MET A 146 -0.57 12.74 -5.27
N LEU A 147 -0.45 11.93 -6.32
CA LEU A 147 -0.42 12.42 -7.69
C LEU A 147 -1.84 12.75 -8.19
N PRO A 148 -2.01 13.84 -8.96
CA PRO A 148 -3.28 14.14 -9.60
C PRO A 148 -3.59 13.11 -10.68
N GLY A 149 -4.88 12.84 -10.91
CA GLY A 149 -5.35 12.04 -12.03
C GLY A 149 -6.25 10.87 -11.60
N VAL A 150 -6.42 9.93 -12.53
CA VAL A 150 -7.26 8.74 -12.34
C VAL A 150 -6.50 7.49 -12.76
N THR A 151 -6.82 6.37 -12.13
CA THR A 151 -6.28 5.07 -12.52
C THR A 151 -6.81 4.69 -13.90
N VAL A 152 -5.93 4.71 -14.89
CA VAL A 152 -6.25 4.40 -16.29
C VAL A 152 -6.91 3.03 -16.44
N CYS A 153 -6.42 1.99 -15.74
CA CYS A 153 -6.92 0.62 -15.88
C CYS A 153 -8.42 0.49 -15.65
N ASP A 154 -8.97 1.28 -14.71
CA ASP A 154 -10.38 1.25 -14.34
C ASP A 154 -11.26 1.95 -15.39
N GLN A 155 -10.67 2.92 -16.10
CA GLN A 155 -11.37 3.75 -17.08
C GLN A 155 -11.16 3.29 -18.53
N TYR A 156 -10.10 2.51 -18.80
CA TYR A 156 -9.65 2.22 -20.16
C TYR A 156 -10.72 1.57 -21.03
N ARG A 157 -11.58 0.71 -20.48
CA ARG A 157 -12.66 0.06 -21.23
C ARG A 157 -13.85 0.99 -21.52
N LEU A 158 -14.02 2.03 -20.70
CA LEU A 158 -15.09 3.02 -20.83
C LEU A 158 -14.69 4.16 -21.77
N MET A 159 -13.39 4.36 -21.99
CA MET A 159 -12.86 5.38 -22.90
C MET A 159 -13.26 5.11 -24.35
N GLU A 160 -13.60 6.20 -25.04
CA GLU A 160 -13.81 6.17 -26.48
C GLU A 160 -12.55 5.73 -27.22
N ARG A 161 -12.72 5.20 -28.43
CA ARG A 161 -11.57 4.69 -29.21
C ARG A 161 -10.49 5.77 -29.39
N LYS A 162 -10.90 7.01 -29.68
CA LYS A 162 -9.99 8.15 -29.89
C LYS A 162 -9.18 8.45 -28.63
N GLU A 163 -9.82 8.50 -27.46
CA GLU A 163 -9.13 8.74 -26.18
C GLU A 163 -8.10 7.65 -25.88
N ARG A 164 -8.45 6.38 -26.17
CA ARG A 164 -7.49 5.27 -26.02
C ARG A 164 -6.30 5.36 -26.97
N ASP A 165 -6.51 5.87 -28.19
CA ASP A 165 -5.45 6.06 -29.16
C ASP A 165 -4.51 7.20 -28.71
N GLU A 166 -5.06 8.32 -28.25
CA GLU A 166 -4.29 9.45 -27.68
C GLU A 166 -3.48 9.02 -26.46
N LEU A 167 -4.09 8.25 -25.55
CA LEU A 167 -3.40 7.70 -24.38
C LEU A 167 -2.22 6.81 -24.79
N ARG A 168 -2.42 5.91 -25.77
CA ARG A 168 -1.35 5.02 -26.26
C ARG A 168 -0.19 5.81 -26.86
N GLU A 169 -0.45 6.87 -27.62
CA GLU A 169 0.60 7.73 -28.16
C GLU A 169 1.34 8.51 -27.05
N ALA A 170 0.63 9.01 -26.03
CA ALA A 170 1.26 9.65 -24.88
C ALA A 170 2.20 8.68 -24.13
N PHE A 171 1.77 7.43 -23.89
CA PHE A 171 2.60 6.40 -23.27
C PHE A 171 3.85 6.08 -24.10
N LYS A 172 3.74 5.96 -25.43
CA LYS A 172 4.91 5.74 -26.31
C LYS A 172 5.92 6.88 -26.20
N LYS A 173 5.43 8.12 -26.16
CA LYS A 173 6.29 9.30 -26.03
C LYS A 173 6.98 9.38 -24.67
N ALA A 174 6.32 8.96 -23.60
CA ALA A 174 6.89 8.95 -22.25
C ALA A 174 7.92 7.82 -22.03
N TRP A 175 7.84 6.76 -22.83
CA TRP A 175 8.77 5.62 -22.77
C TRP A 175 10.09 5.85 -23.53
N MET A 176 10.12 6.77 -24.50
CA MET A 176 11.29 7.11 -25.33
C MET A 176 12.04 8.32 -24.78
#